data_AF-A0AAD6ZQQ7-F1
#
_entry.id   AF-A0AAD6ZQQ7-F1
#
_cell.length_a   1.000
_cell.length_b   1.000
_cell.length_c   1.000
_cell.angle_alpha   90.00
_cell.angle_beta   90.00
_cell.angle_gamma   90.00
#
_symmetry.space_group_name_H-M   'P 1'
#
loop_
_entity.id
_entity.type
_entity.pdbx_description
1 polymer ?
#
loop_
_entity_poly.entity_id
_entity_poly.type
_entity_poly.pdbx_seq_one_letter_code
_entity_poly.pdbx_strand_id
1 'polypeptide(L)'
;GGEYKAPRSAFDLYSARFVKGKGADKMGLCPICIEAKCRGGEGKKVWLSMKFSAFNYHMQFHHGISAASGRPLSPPTDFRVVARPVVKGERAEIKQGKCHKCLSWVAIETVKNVEVKVPEIFWWKHAVSCHAGSVSGELGHVFEEDEVYKVLKGL
;
A
#
# COMPACT_ATOMS: atom_id res chain seq x y z
N GLY A 1 -9.32 16.36 -16.58
CA GLY A 1 -8.31 17.08 -15.78
C GLY A 1 -7.11 16.17 -15.61
N GLY A 2 -6.00 16.48 -16.27
CA GLY A 2 -4.82 15.62 -16.40
C GLY A 2 -4.78 14.85 -17.73
N GLU A 3 -3.57 14.64 -18.21
CA GLU A 3 -3.22 13.83 -19.38
C GLU A 3 -3.14 12.35 -18.98
N TYR A 4 -3.70 11.46 -19.80
CA TYR A 4 -3.58 10.02 -19.58
C TYR A 4 -2.14 9.55 -19.79
N LYS A 5 -1.67 8.66 -18.90
CA LYS A 5 -0.38 7.99 -19.00
C LYS A 5 -0.59 6.48 -18.92
N ALA A 6 -0.13 5.77 -19.94
CA ALA A 6 -0.21 4.32 -19.97
C ALA A 6 0.60 3.71 -18.81
N PRO A 7 0.03 2.75 -18.07
CA PRO A 7 0.75 2.06 -16.99
C PRO A 7 1.74 1.03 -17.52
N ARG A 8 2.59 0.49 -16.64
CA ARG A 8 3.56 -0.56 -17.00
C ARG A 8 2.89 -1.86 -17.46
N SER A 9 1.71 -2.14 -16.91
CA SER A 9 0.82 -3.22 -17.33
C SER A 9 -0.62 -2.89 -16.93
N ALA A 10 -1.59 -3.65 -17.45
CA ALA A 10 -2.99 -3.52 -17.04
C ALA A 10 -3.19 -3.73 -15.53
N PHE A 11 -2.33 -4.53 -14.90
CA PHE A 11 -2.38 -4.91 -13.48
C PHE A 11 -1.51 -4.04 -12.57
N ASP A 12 -0.89 -2.97 -13.09
CA ASP A 12 -0.02 -2.08 -12.29
C ASP A 12 -0.85 -1.10 -11.46
N LEU A 13 -1.11 -1.39 -10.19
CA LEU A 13 -1.86 -0.51 -9.29
C LEU A 13 -1.07 0.73 -8.84
N TYR A 14 0.25 0.75 -9.04
CA TYR A 14 1.11 1.81 -8.50
C TYR A 14 1.14 3.07 -9.37
N SER A 15 1.22 2.92 -10.69
CA SER A 15 1.43 4.06 -11.59
C SER A 15 0.19 4.94 -11.71
N ALA A 16 0.37 6.26 -11.60
CA ALA A 16 -0.71 7.22 -11.87
C ALA A 16 -1.20 7.07 -13.33
N ARG A 17 -2.52 6.90 -13.53
CA ARG A 17 -3.13 6.87 -14.87
C ARG A 17 -3.33 8.25 -15.47
N PHE A 18 -3.48 9.25 -14.61
CA PHE A 18 -3.66 10.64 -15.02
C PHE A 18 -2.64 11.52 -14.30
N VAL A 19 -1.97 12.38 -15.07
CA VAL A 19 -0.94 13.29 -14.59
C VAL A 19 -1.25 14.71 -15.08
N LYS A 20 -1.03 15.72 -14.25
CA LYS A 20 -1.18 17.13 -14.63
C LYS A 20 0.01 17.96 -14.14
N GLY A 21 0.18 19.15 -14.71
CA GLY A 21 1.27 20.07 -14.35
C GLY A 21 2.62 19.61 -14.87
N LYS A 22 3.66 20.39 -14.58
CA LYS A 22 5.05 20.19 -15.03
C LYS A 22 6.02 20.55 -13.91
N GLY A 23 7.25 20.02 -13.98
CA GLY A 23 8.29 20.35 -13.01
C GLY A 23 7.86 20.12 -11.55
N ALA A 24 7.90 21.18 -10.73
CA ALA A 24 7.51 21.12 -9.33
C ALA A 24 6.01 20.91 -9.09
N ASP A 25 5.18 21.40 -10.00
CA ASP A 25 3.72 21.30 -9.93
C ASP A 25 3.18 20.03 -10.58
N LYS A 26 4.07 19.10 -10.97
CA LYS A 26 3.66 17.82 -11.54
C LYS A 26 2.95 16.99 -10.47
N MET A 27 1.70 16.62 -10.74
CA MET A 27 0.86 15.83 -9.84
C MET A 27 0.34 14.57 -10.53
N GLY A 28 0.25 13.47 -9.79
CA GLY A 28 -0.41 12.24 -10.19
C GLY A 28 -1.72 12.05 -9.44
N LEU A 29 -2.75 11.59 -10.14
CA LEU A 29 -4.01 11.17 -9.52
C LEU A 29 -3.85 9.74 -8.98
N CYS A 30 -4.18 9.54 -7.69
CA CYS A 30 -4.21 8.20 -7.10
C CYS A 30 -5.28 7.34 -7.81
N PRO A 31 -4.91 6.19 -8.41
CA PRO A 31 -5.85 5.32 -9.10
C PRO A 31 -6.74 4.52 -8.14
N ILE A 32 -6.40 4.42 -6.85
CA ILE A 32 -7.15 3.65 -5.85
C ILE A 32 -8.19 4.54 -5.16
N CYS A 33 -7.80 5.74 -4.68
CA CYS A 33 -8.73 6.63 -3.97
C CYS A 33 -9.92 7.06 -4.83
N ILE A 34 -9.75 7.15 -6.16
CA ILE A 34 -10.83 7.55 -7.06
C ILE A 34 -11.91 6.49 -7.23
N GLU A 35 -11.56 5.20 -7.05
CA GLU A 35 -12.52 4.11 -7.13
C GLU A 35 -13.58 4.23 -6.03
N ALA A 36 -14.77 3.73 -6.30
CA ALA A 36 -15.87 3.77 -5.34
C ALA A 36 -15.56 2.94 -4.09
N LYS A 37 -16.16 3.30 -2.95
CA LYS A 37 -16.00 2.56 -1.69
C LYS A 37 -16.39 1.09 -1.80
N CYS A 38 -17.40 0.78 -2.62
CA CYS A 38 -17.80 -0.61 -2.89
C CYS A 38 -16.72 -1.44 -3.61
N ARG A 39 -15.75 -0.80 -4.27
CA ARG A 39 -14.58 -1.44 -4.91
C ARG A 39 -13.30 -1.31 -4.07
N GLY A 40 -13.43 -0.92 -2.79
CA GLY A 40 -12.28 -0.72 -1.90
C GLY A 40 -11.54 0.62 -2.06
N GLY A 41 -12.06 1.55 -2.87
CA GLY A 41 -11.52 2.90 -2.99
C GLY A 41 -12.12 3.90 -1.99
N GLU A 42 -11.93 5.20 -2.22
CA GLU A 42 -12.44 6.27 -1.35
C GLU A 42 -13.54 7.12 -2.00
N GLY A 43 -13.78 6.95 -3.30
CA GLY A 43 -14.71 7.73 -4.10
C GLY A 43 -14.30 9.18 -4.30
N LYS A 44 -13.00 9.51 -4.20
CA LYS A 44 -12.51 10.89 -4.23
C LYS A 44 -11.25 11.09 -5.08
N LYS A 45 -11.17 12.24 -5.75
CA LYS A 45 -10.01 12.61 -6.57
C LYS A 45 -8.85 13.10 -5.69
N VAL A 46 -7.84 12.25 -5.50
CA VAL A 46 -6.64 12.60 -4.72
C VAL A 46 -5.46 12.87 -5.66
N TRP A 47 -5.16 14.14 -5.89
CA TRP A 47 -3.98 14.58 -6.64
C TRP A 47 -2.80 14.79 -5.71
N LEU A 48 -1.66 14.17 -5.99
CA LEU A 48 -0.48 14.20 -5.14
C LEU A 48 0.74 14.65 -5.93
N SER A 49 1.62 15.43 -5.30
CA SER A 49 2.88 15.86 -5.94
C SER A 49 3.75 14.65 -6.29
N MET A 50 4.26 14.64 -7.52
CA MET A 50 5.20 13.62 -7.98
C MET A 50 6.65 14.01 -7.67
N LYS A 51 7.00 15.31 -7.67
CA LYS A 51 8.37 15.78 -7.42
C LYS A 51 8.82 15.51 -5.98
N PHE A 52 7.94 15.72 -5.00
CA PHE A 52 8.25 15.54 -3.58
C PHE A 52 7.91 14.13 -3.07
N SER A 53 7.77 13.15 -3.97
CA SER A 53 7.43 11.77 -3.65
C SER A 53 6.16 11.58 -2.79
N ALA A 54 5.28 12.58 -2.71
CA ALA A 54 4.01 12.46 -1.99
C ALA A 54 3.13 11.38 -2.61
N PHE A 55 3.12 11.29 -3.94
CA PHE A 55 2.46 10.20 -4.67
C PHE A 55 3.04 8.83 -4.29
N ASN A 56 4.37 8.67 -4.36
CA ASN A 56 5.04 7.40 -4.05
C ASN A 56 4.83 6.97 -2.59
N TYR A 57 4.88 7.92 -1.66
CA TYR A 57 4.63 7.70 -0.24
C TYR A 57 3.19 7.23 -0.02
N HIS A 58 2.22 7.90 -0.64
CA HIS A 58 0.82 7.52 -0.54
C HIS A 58 0.57 6.11 -1.08
N MET A 59 1.06 5.77 -2.27
CA MET A 59 0.86 4.43 -2.82
C MET A 59 1.43 3.34 -1.91
N GLN A 60 2.62 3.56 -1.32
CA GLN A 60 3.28 2.57 -0.46
C GLN A 60 2.71 2.52 0.96
N PHE A 61 2.37 3.66 1.55
CA PHE A 61 2.10 3.78 2.99
C PHE A 61 0.66 4.19 3.32
N HIS A 62 -0.17 4.44 2.31
CA HIS A 62 -1.62 4.58 2.44
C HIS A 62 -2.38 3.41 1.82
N HIS A 63 -1.80 2.75 0.80
CA HIS A 63 -2.42 1.60 0.13
C HIS A 63 -1.60 0.32 0.16
N GLY A 64 -0.37 0.35 0.68
CA GLY A 64 0.47 -0.85 0.73
C GLY A 64 0.84 -1.38 -0.66
N ILE A 65 0.99 -0.55 -1.68
CA ILE A 65 1.35 -0.99 -3.04
C ILE A 65 2.86 -0.87 -3.26
N SER A 66 3.48 -1.97 -3.68
CA SER A 66 4.91 -2.01 -4.01
C SER A 66 5.21 -1.19 -5.26
N ALA A 67 6.18 -0.28 -5.16
CA ALA A 67 6.69 0.47 -6.30
C ALA A 67 7.32 -0.45 -7.36
N ALA A 68 7.98 -1.54 -6.92
CA ALA A 68 8.67 -2.47 -7.80
C ALA A 68 7.71 -3.32 -8.63
N SER A 69 6.75 -4.00 -7.99
CA SER A 69 5.84 -4.93 -8.67
C SER A 69 4.57 -4.25 -9.19
N GLY A 70 4.20 -3.09 -8.65
CA GLY A 70 2.90 -2.48 -8.92
C GLY A 70 1.72 -3.21 -8.26
N ARG A 71 1.99 -4.14 -7.33
CA ARG A 71 0.99 -4.98 -6.67
C ARG A 71 0.92 -4.71 -5.16
N PRO A 72 -0.14 -5.13 -4.46
CA PRO A 72 -0.21 -5.04 -3.01
C PRO A 72 0.94 -5.81 -2.34
N LEU A 73 1.46 -5.26 -1.25
CA LEU A 73 2.41 -5.90 -0.37
C LEU A 73 1.71 -7.03 0.37
N SER A 74 2.33 -8.19 0.43
CA SER A 74 1.73 -9.34 1.12
C SER A 74 1.55 -9.07 2.63
N PRO A 75 0.47 -9.58 3.24
CA PRO A 75 0.23 -9.43 4.67
C PRO A 75 1.23 -10.28 5.50
N PRO A 76 1.30 -10.06 6.82
CA PRO A 76 1.96 -10.99 7.73
C PRO A 76 1.36 -12.40 7.61
N THR A 77 2.19 -13.43 7.76
CA THR A 77 1.71 -14.83 7.73
C THR A 77 1.15 -15.29 9.06
N ASP A 78 1.45 -14.57 10.13
CA ASP A 78 0.98 -14.88 11.49
C ASP A 78 0.98 -13.61 12.34
N PHE A 79 0.24 -13.63 13.45
CA PHE A 79 0.12 -12.52 14.39
C PHE A 79 0.33 -13.01 15.82
N ARG A 80 1.00 -12.20 16.63
CA ARG A 80 1.11 -12.41 18.08
C ARG A 80 1.03 -11.11 18.84
N VAL A 81 0.74 -11.19 20.13
CA VAL A 81 0.81 -10.08 21.07
C VAL A 81 1.90 -10.40 22.08
N VAL A 82 2.79 -9.44 22.34
CA VAL A 82 3.87 -9.60 23.32
C VAL A 82 3.79 -8.51 24.38
N ALA A 83 3.99 -8.89 25.64
CA ALA A 83 4.08 -7.93 26.74
C ALA A 83 5.32 -7.05 26.59
N ARG A 84 5.20 -5.80 27.06
CA ARG A 84 6.26 -4.80 27.15
C ARG A 84 6.33 -4.24 28.56
N PRO A 85 7.49 -3.70 28.98
CA PRO A 85 7.57 -2.92 30.21
C PRO A 85 6.55 -1.79 30.21
N VAL A 86 5.81 -1.63 31.30
CA VAL A 86 4.79 -0.59 31.44
C VAL A 86 5.47 0.76 31.61
N VAL A 87 5.33 1.61 30.59
CA VAL A 87 5.79 3.00 30.61
C VAL A 87 4.56 3.91 30.53
N LYS A 88 4.50 4.97 31.35
CA LYS A 88 3.37 5.90 31.38
C LYS A 88 3.12 6.49 29.99
N GLY A 89 1.92 6.30 29.46
CA GLY A 89 1.53 6.77 28.13
C GLY A 89 1.90 5.83 26.96
N GLU A 90 2.50 4.67 27.25
CA GLU A 90 2.75 3.60 26.29
C GLU A 90 1.85 2.38 26.53
N ARG A 91 1.72 1.56 25.50
CA ARG A 91 1.04 0.26 25.57
C ARG A 91 1.90 -0.74 26.35
N ALA A 92 1.26 -1.46 27.26
CA ALA A 92 1.83 -2.57 28.02
C ALA A 92 2.00 -3.85 27.18
N GLU A 93 1.38 -3.89 26.00
CA GLU A 93 1.50 -4.98 25.04
C GLU A 93 1.65 -4.41 23.63
N ILE A 94 2.21 -5.19 22.71
CA ILE A 94 2.33 -4.81 21.31
C ILE A 94 2.00 -5.96 20.38
N LYS A 95 1.18 -5.68 19.37
CA LYS A 95 0.87 -6.61 18.29
C LYS A 95 2.05 -6.68 17.30
N GLN A 96 2.44 -7.90 16.95
CA GLN A 96 3.47 -8.19 15.97
C GLN A 96 2.91 -9.07 14.84
N GLY A 97 3.42 -8.87 13.64
CA GLY A 97 3.18 -9.71 12.47
C GLY A 97 4.45 -10.47 12.07
N LYS A 98 4.32 -11.74 11.68
CA LYS A 98 5.43 -12.57 11.18
C LYS A 98 5.66 -12.30 9.70
N CYS A 99 6.90 -11.92 9.37
CA CYS A 99 7.30 -11.72 7.98
C CYS A 99 7.64 -13.05 7.31
N HIS A 100 7.09 -13.28 6.11
CA HIS A 100 7.39 -14.47 5.34
C HIS A 100 8.74 -14.41 4.61
N LYS A 101 9.30 -13.20 4.41
CA LYS A 101 10.60 -13.02 3.77
C LYS A 101 11.77 -13.14 4.75
N CYS A 102 11.77 -12.34 5.83
CA CYS A 102 12.86 -12.36 6.81
C CYS A 102 12.59 -13.26 8.02
N LEU A 103 11.38 -13.84 8.13
CA LEU A 103 10.96 -14.72 9.23
C LEU A 103 10.91 -14.06 10.61
N SER A 104 11.19 -12.75 10.70
CA SER A 104 11.13 -11.97 11.92
C SER A 104 9.71 -11.56 12.29
N TRP A 105 9.50 -11.40 13.60
CA TRP A 105 8.30 -10.76 14.15
C TRP A 105 8.48 -9.25 14.21
N VAL A 106 7.59 -8.52 13.55
CA VAL A 106 7.67 -7.07 13.36
C VAL A 106 6.52 -6.41 14.09
N ALA A 107 6.78 -5.34 14.85
CA ALA A 107 5.69 -4.55 15.44
C ALA A 107 4.84 -3.91 14.35
N ILE A 108 3.52 -4.14 14.40
CA ILE A 108 2.57 -3.64 13.40
C ILE A 108 1.65 -2.55 13.95
N GLU A 109 2.03 -1.97 15.08
CA GLU A 109 1.37 -0.83 15.69
C GLU A 109 2.39 0.05 16.43
N THR A 110 1.96 1.25 16.84
CA THR A 110 2.79 2.16 17.63
C THR A 110 2.77 1.78 19.11
N VAL A 111 3.90 1.97 19.78
CA VAL A 111 4.02 1.87 21.24
C VAL A 111 3.18 2.91 21.98
N LYS A 112 2.92 4.05 21.35
CA LYS A 112 2.11 5.13 21.93
C LYS A 112 0.64 4.78 21.83
N ASN A 113 -0.13 5.15 22.85
CA ASN A 113 -1.58 4.99 22.80
C ASN A 113 -2.23 6.16 22.03
N VAL A 114 -2.00 6.20 20.71
CA VAL A 114 -2.55 7.22 19.81
C VAL A 114 -3.24 6.55 18.63
N GLU A 115 -4.32 7.17 18.17
CA GLU A 115 -4.98 6.76 16.94
C GLU A 115 -4.11 7.13 15.73
N VAL A 116 -4.01 6.21 14.78
CA VAL A 116 -3.26 6.38 13.54
C VAL A 116 -4.23 6.33 12.37
N LYS A 117 -4.05 7.22 11.40
CA LYS A 117 -4.93 7.30 10.22
C LYS A 117 -4.91 6.03 9.38
N VAL A 118 -3.77 5.35 9.35
CA VAL A 118 -3.59 4.09 8.64
C VAL A 118 -2.90 3.10 9.59
N PRO A 119 -3.65 2.18 10.22
CA PRO A 119 -3.10 1.18 11.12
C PRO A 119 -2.00 0.31 10.48
N GLU A 120 -2.17 -0.05 9.22
CA GLU A 120 -1.28 -0.95 8.47
C GLU A 120 0.07 -0.33 8.10
N ILE A 121 0.23 0.99 8.28
CA ILE A 121 1.45 1.72 7.89
C ILE A 121 2.72 1.15 8.51
N PHE A 122 2.62 0.60 9.73
CA PHE A 122 3.77 0.00 10.42
C PHE A 122 4.25 -1.27 9.70
N TRP A 123 3.30 -2.09 9.25
CA TRP A 123 3.61 -3.26 8.43
C TRP A 123 4.16 -2.85 7.07
N TRP A 124 3.52 -1.89 6.38
CA TRP A 124 3.96 -1.47 5.05
C TRP A 124 5.37 -0.88 5.06
N LYS A 125 5.76 -0.13 6.10
CA LYS A 125 7.15 0.33 6.26
C LYS A 125 8.13 -0.83 6.27
N HIS A 126 7.83 -1.89 7.01
CA HIS A 126 8.65 -3.09 6.99
C HIS A 126 8.62 -3.76 5.61
N ALA A 127 7.45 -4.07 5.07
CA ALA A 127 7.29 -4.79 3.82
C ALA A 127 7.94 -4.06 2.64
N VAL A 128 7.83 -2.72 2.53
CA VAL A 128 8.52 -1.93 1.50
C VAL A 128 10.04 -2.09 1.57
N SER A 129 10.61 -2.04 2.78
CA SER A 129 12.06 -2.17 2.97
C SER A 129 12.56 -3.61 2.82
N CYS A 130 11.78 -4.57 3.31
CA CYS A 130 12.17 -5.97 3.37
C CYS A 130 11.89 -6.67 2.04
N HIS A 131 10.70 -6.50 1.46
CA HIS A 131 10.23 -7.19 0.26
C HIS A 131 10.68 -6.50 -1.03
N ALA A 132 11.83 -5.83 -1.07
CA ALA A 132 12.36 -5.26 -2.31
C ALA A 132 12.52 -6.38 -3.39
N GLY A 133 11.56 -6.49 -4.31
CA GLY A 133 11.46 -7.54 -5.34
C GLY A 133 10.22 -8.46 -5.20
N SER A 134 10.02 -9.36 -6.17
CA SER A 134 8.98 -10.39 -6.07
C SER A 134 9.38 -11.42 -5.03
N VAL A 135 8.57 -11.64 -4.00
CA VAL A 135 8.75 -12.75 -3.07
C VAL A 135 7.93 -13.95 -3.57
N SER A 136 8.48 -15.16 -3.52
CA SER A 136 7.70 -16.36 -3.83
C SER A 136 6.53 -16.47 -2.84
N GLY A 137 5.31 -16.68 -3.35
CA GLY A 137 4.09 -16.76 -2.54
C GLY A 137 3.34 -15.44 -2.39
N GLU A 138 3.76 -14.35 -3.06
CA GLU A 138 2.95 -13.11 -3.10
C GLU A 138 1.66 -13.33 -3.91
N LEU A 139 0.56 -13.54 -3.17
CA LEU A 139 -0.84 -13.28 -3.53
C LEU A 139 -1.32 -13.86 -4.87
N GLY A 140 -1.80 -15.11 -4.84
CA GLY A 140 -2.93 -15.49 -5.70
C GLY A 140 -4.18 -14.75 -5.23
N HIS A 141 -5.00 -14.23 -6.14
CA HIS A 141 -6.25 -13.48 -5.83
C HIS A 141 -6.12 -12.00 -5.43
N VAL A 142 -5.20 -11.25 -6.07
CA VAL A 142 -5.15 -9.77 -5.95
C VAL A 142 -6.33 -9.08 -6.63
N PHE A 143 -6.81 -9.65 -7.74
CA PHE A 143 -7.83 -9.05 -8.58
C PHE A 143 -9.13 -9.83 -8.44
N GLU A 144 -10.24 -9.10 -8.40
CA GLU A 144 -11.57 -9.68 -8.60
C GLU A 144 -11.68 -10.14 -10.05
N GLU A 145 -12.17 -11.37 -10.25
CA GLU A 145 -12.32 -11.97 -11.58
C GLU A 145 -13.60 -11.48 -12.29
N ASP A 146 -13.77 -10.15 -12.30
CA ASP A 146 -14.88 -9.46 -12.96
C ASP A 146 -14.72 -9.48 -14.49
N GLU A 147 -15.71 -8.93 -15.20
CA GLU A 147 -15.69 -8.86 -16.67
C GLU A 147 -14.48 -8.06 -17.20
N VAL A 148 -14.00 -7.06 -16.46
CA VAL A 148 -12.80 -6.29 -16.85
C VAL A 148 -11.57 -7.18 -16.72
N TYR A 149 -11.44 -7.94 -15.65
CA TYR A 149 -10.33 -8.88 -15.46
C TYR A 149 -10.28 -9.94 -16.57
N LYS A 150 -11.42 -10.52 -16.93
CA LYS A 150 -11.52 -11.52 -18.00
C LYS A 150 -11.04 -10.95 -19.34
N VAL A 151 -11.57 -9.77 -19.72
CA VAL A 151 -11.12 -9.05 -20.93
C VAL A 151 -9.61 -8.78 -20.91
N LEU A 152 -9.06 -8.34 -19.77
CA LEU A 152 -7.63 -8.08 -19.63
C LEU A 152 -6.76 -9.36 -19.67
N LYS A 153 -7.33 -10.51 -19.32
CA LYS A 153 -6.68 -11.83 -19.41
C LYS A 153 -6.88 -12.53 -20.76
N GLY A 154 -7.76 -12.01 -21.62
CA GLY A 154 -8.17 -12.68 -22.85
C GLY A 154 -9.00 -13.94 -22.60
N LEU A 155 -9.71 -13.98 -21.47
CA LEU A 155 -10.70 -15.00 -21.10
C LEU A 155 -12.10 -14.51 -21.47
#